data_AF-A0A2V9QW25-F1
#
_entry.id   AF-A0A2V9QW25-F1
#
_cell.length_a   1.000
_cell.length_b   1.000
_cell.length_c   1.000
_cell.angle_alpha   90.00
_cell.angle_beta   90.00
_cell.angle_gamma   90.00
#
_symmetry.space_group_name_H-M   'P 1'
#
loop_
_entity.id
_entity.type
_entity.pdbx_description
1 polymer ?
#
loop_
_entity_poly.entity_id
_entity_poly.type
_entity_poly.pdbx_seq_one_letter_code
_entity_poly.pdbx_strand_id
1 'polypeptide(L)'
;MGGPQSPDTIRGCFGCHSTASTTAGHFDPSRLMSGVSCEACHGPGAQHVRGDVPRKGDQTSTFIMNPASLSPPESVDFCGACHRTSLDTTEMRLSGVLNIRFPAYRLQASRCWGSAGDPRLTCMACHNPHVPLVTTSTSYDKNCLGCHVSPAASKPSPDHPGKACPIAQKECTGCHMPKYEIKEMHADFTDHKIAIHRLGEPFTE
;
A
#
# COMPACT_ATOMS: atom_id res chain seq x y z
N MET A 1 1.11 -32.80 2.16
CA MET A 1 1.21 -31.44 2.75
C MET A 1 0.70 -31.53 4.18
N GLY A 2 1.40 -30.94 5.17
CA GLY A 2 1.06 -31.09 6.61
C GLY A 2 2.26 -31.35 7.54
N GLY A 3 3.49 -31.16 7.07
CA GLY A 3 4.68 -31.27 7.92
C GLY A 3 4.90 -30.01 8.77
N PRO A 4 5.65 -30.12 9.89
CA PRO A 4 6.08 -28.98 10.68
C PRO A 4 6.75 -27.92 9.79
N GLN A 5 6.31 -26.67 9.91
CA GLN A 5 6.92 -25.54 9.22
C GLN A 5 8.01 -24.91 10.09
N SER A 6 9.01 -24.28 9.47
CA SER A 6 10.02 -23.54 10.23
C SER A 6 9.36 -22.36 10.97
N PRO A 7 9.91 -21.92 12.12
CA PRO A 7 9.42 -20.73 12.82
C PRO A 7 9.34 -19.49 11.91
N ASP A 8 10.28 -19.34 10.97
CA ASP A 8 10.33 -18.24 10.02
C ASP A 8 9.17 -18.31 9.03
N THR A 9 8.88 -19.50 8.50
CA THR A 9 7.72 -19.72 7.61
C THR A 9 6.41 -19.43 8.34
N ILE A 10 6.26 -19.90 9.58
CA ILE A 10 5.06 -19.63 10.40
C ILE A 10 4.90 -18.12 10.59
N ARG A 11 5.94 -17.42 11.04
CA ARG A 11 5.88 -15.96 11.21
C ARG A 11 5.62 -15.23 9.89
N GLY A 12 6.19 -15.71 8.78
CA GLY A 12 5.96 -15.15 7.45
C GLY A 12 4.50 -15.26 7.00
N CYS A 13 3.82 -16.37 7.27
CA CYS A 13 2.40 -16.54 6.98
C CYS A 13 1.52 -15.70 7.90
N PHE A 14 1.71 -15.84 9.22
CA PHE A 14 0.81 -15.23 10.20
C PHE A 14 1.07 -13.75 10.44
N GLY A 15 2.26 -13.23 10.09
CA GLY A 15 2.56 -11.81 10.17
C GLY A 15 1.68 -10.94 9.24
N CYS A 16 1.12 -11.52 8.17
CA CYS A 16 0.26 -10.81 7.22
C CYS A 16 -1.22 -11.21 7.31
N HIS A 17 -1.50 -12.46 7.73
CA HIS A 17 -2.85 -13.03 7.72
C HIS A 17 -3.50 -13.11 9.11
N SER A 18 -2.86 -12.53 10.11
CA SER A 18 -3.39 -12.43 11.47
C SER A 18 -2.85 -11.21 12.20
N THR A 19 -3.49 -10.89 13.31
CA THR A 19 -3.05 -9.84 14.23
C THR A 19 -2.66 -10.45 15.57
N ALA A 20 -1.66 -9.85 16.23
CA ALA A 20 -1.13 -10.30 17.52
C ALA A 20 -0.60 -11.75 17.54
N SER A 21 -0.26 -12.32 16.37
CA SER A 21 0.25 -13.70 16.26
C SER A 21 1.69 -13.86 16.73
N THR A 22 2.47 -12.78 16.78
CA THR A 22 3.88 -12.79 17.13
C THR A 22 4.17 -11.66 18.11
N THR A 23 4.71 -11.99 19.29
CA THR A 23 5.14 -11.02 20.30
C THR A 23 6.61 -11.24 20.61
N ALA A 24 7.42 -10.17 20.58
CA ALA A 24 8.87 -10.24 20.83
C ALA A 24 9.59 -11.33 20.01
N GLY A 25 9.19 -11.52 18.75
CA GLY A 25 9.76 -12.54 17.85
C GLY A 25 9.24 -13.97 18.05
N HIS A 26 8.41 -14.22 19.06
CA HIS A 26 7.81 -15.52 19.33
C HIS A 26 6.40 -15.61 18.78
N PHE A 27 6.14 -16.60 17.95
CA PHE A 27 4.79 -16.93 17.49
C PHE A 27 3.99 -17.53 18.65
N ASP A 28 2.81 -16.98 18.92
CA ASP A 28 1.87 -17.43 19.94
C ASP A 28 0.45 -17.48 19.36
N PRO A 29 -0.06 -18.67 18.99
CA PRO A 29 -1.38 -18.79 18.41
C PRO A 29 -2.50 -18.57 19.44
N SER A 30 -2.22 -18.56 20.75
CA SER A 30 -3.26 -18.40 21.78
C SER A 30 -3.84 -16.99 21.84
N ARG A 31 -3.10 -16.00 21.32
CA ARG A 31 -3.49 -14.57 21.27
C ARG A 31 -3.80 -14.08 19.87
N LEU A 32 -3.69 -14.98 18.88
CA LEU A 32 -3.91 -14.67 17.48
C LEU A 32 -5.36 -14.25 17.24
N MET A 33 -5.53 -13.12 16.57
CA MET A 33 -6.79 -12.75 15.93
C MET A 33 -6.70 -13.04 14.44
N SER A 34 -7.69 -13.75 13.89
CA SER A 34 -7.73 -14.04 12.46
C SER A 34 -7.88 -12.76 11.64
N GLY A 35 -7.08 -12.62 10.59
CA GLY A 35 -7.10 -11.46 9.71
C GLY A 35 -6.39 -10.23 10.28
N VAL A 36 -6.41 -9.15 9.50
CA VAL A 36 -5.85 -7.85 9.84
C VAL A 36 -6.90 -7.07 10.64
N SER A 37 -6.66 -6.87 11.93
CA SER A 37 -7.52 -6.10 12.84
C SER A 37 -6.87 -4.77 13.25
N CYS A 38 -7.52 -3.99 14.10
CA CYS A 38 -7.12 -2.63 14.47
C CYS A 38 -5.62 -2.54 14.85
N GLU A 39 -5.17 -3.47 15.70
CA GLU A 39 -3.82 -3.43 16.28
C GLU A 39 -2.72 -3.82 15.30
N ALA A 40 -3.06 -4.41 14.14
CA ALA A 40 -2.08 -4.68 13.09
C ALA A 40 -1.50 -3.38 12.52
N CYS A 41 -2.32 -2.33 12.47
CA CYS A 41 -1.90 -1.02 11.97
C CYS A 41 -1.68 0.00 13.09
N HIS A 42 -2.47 -0.06 14.14
CA HIS A 42 -2.51 0.95 15.21
C HIS A 42 -1.66 0.58 16.44
N GLY A 43 -1.10 -0.64 16.46
CA GLY A 43 -0.38 -1.18 17.61
C GLY A 43 -1.30 -1.58 18.77
N PRO A 44 -0.73 -2.04 19.91
CA PRO A 44 -1.52 -2.50 21.05
C PRO A 44 -2.36 -1.38 21.68
N GLY A 45 -3.69 -1.55 21.71
CA GLY A 45 -4.63 -0.53 22.19
C GLY A 45 -4.87 -0.53 23.70
N ALA A 46 -4.21 -1.43 24.45
CA ALA A 46 -4.51 -1.63 25.88
C ALA A 46 -4.26 -0.39 26.76
N GLN A 47 -3.27 0.44 26.43
CA GLN A 47 -3.01 1.70 27.16
C GLN A 47 -4.06 2.76 26.82
N HIS A 48 -4.47 2.84 25.54
CA HIS A 48 -5.53 3.71 25.07
C HIS A 48 -6.85 3.42 25.79
N VAL A 49 -7.28 2.16 25.84
CA VAL A 49 -8.56 1.76 26.48
C VAL A 49 -8.55 2.00 27.99
N ARG A 50 -7.40 1.83 28.65
CA ARG A 50 -7.25 2.11 30.09
C ARG A 50 -7.25 3.60 30.42
N GLY A 51 -7.15 4.48 29.42
CA GLY A 51 -7.04 5.92 29.63
C GLY A 51 -5.72 6.31 30.29
N ASP A 52 -4.65 5.55 30.05
CA ASP A 52 -3.32 5.90 30.54
C ASP A 52 -2.97 7.31 30.01
N VAL A 53 -2.22 8.09 30.80
CA VAL A 53 -1.78 9.44 30.40
C VAL A 53 -0.35 9.36 29.88
N PRO A 54 -0.02 9.99 28.74
CA PRO A 54 1.35 10.03 28.25
C PRO A 54 2.32 10.60 29.29
N ARG A 55 3.58 10.17 29.21
CA ARG A 55 4.62 10.70 30.11
C ARG A 55 4.72 12.22 29.97
N LYS A 56 5.01 12.90 31.10
CA LYS A 56 5.20 14.36 31.14
C LYS A 56 6.27 14.77 30.11
N GLY A 57 5.84 15.48 29.06
CA GLY A 57 6.69 15.90 27.93
C GLY A 57 6.32 15.27 26.58
N ASP A 58 5.50 14.23 26.56
CA ASP A 58 5.00 13.58 25.33
C ASP A 58 3.50 13.89 25.15
N GLN A 59 3.19 15.10 24.72
CA GLN A 59 1.80 15.57 24.52
C GLN A 59 1.16 15.04 23.23
N THR A 60 1.90 14.24 22.45
CA THR A 60 1.47 13.75 21.12
C THR A 60 1.12 12.27 21.10
N SER A 61 1.55 11.49 22.09
CA SER A 61 1.24 10.07 22.17
C SER A 61 -0.21 9.86 22.57
N THR A 62 -1.03 9.29 21.68
CA THR A 62 -2.40 8.83 21.99
C THR A 62 -2.42 7.34 22.37
N PHE A 63 -1.23 6.73 22.56
CA PHE A 63 -1.00 5.29 22.63
C PHE A 63 -1.50 4.49 21.42
N ILE A 64 -1.94 5.18 20.36
CA ILE A 64 -2.43 4.61 19.12
C ILE A 64 -1.57 5.18 17.99
N MET A 65 -0.86 4.29 17.29
CA MET A 65 -0.11 4.68 16.10
C MET A 65 -1.10 5.20 15.05
N ASN A 66 -0.77 6.29 14.35
CA ASN A 66 -1.58 6.78 13.24
C ASN A 66 -0.76 6.70 11.93
N PRO A 67 -1.02 5.72 11.05
CA PRO A 67 -0.33 5.61 9.77
C PRO A 67 -0.54 6.80 8.82
N ALA A 68 -1.55 7.65 9.06
CA ALA A 68 -1.83 8.82 8.22
C ALA A 68 -0.71 9.87 8.20
N SER A 69 0.15 9.89 9.22
CA SER A 69 1.28 10.83 9.32
C SER A 69 2.56 10.31 8.69
N LEU A 70 2.57 9.10 8.13
CA LEU A 70 3.75 8.52 7.50
C LEU A 70 4.10 9.28 6.22
N SER A 71 5.38 9.58 6.04
CA SER A 71 5.91 10.02 4.75
C SER A 71 5.81 8.89 3.71
N PRO A 72 5.97 9.18 2.40
CA PRO A 72 5.91 8.14 1.38
C PRO A 72 6.80 6.93 1.67
N PRO A 73 8.12 7.05 1.95
CA PRO A 73 8.96 5.90 2.24
C PRO A 73 8.49 5.10 3.45
N GLU A 74 8.12 5.79 4.54
CA GLU A 74 7.61 5.14 5.75
C GLU A 74 6.29 4.41 5.49
N SER A 75 5.40 4.96 4.65
CA SER A 75 4.15 4.32 4.24
C SER A 75 4.42 3.04 3.45
N VAL A 76 5.40 3.04 2.54
CA VAL A 76 5.77 1.83 1.79
C VAL A 76 6.42 0.79 2.69
N ASP A 77 7.30 1.17 3.59
CA ASP A 77 7.93 0.22 4.51
C ASP A 77 6.87 -0.41 5.44
N PHE A 78 5.96 0.41 5.96
CA PHE A 78 4.89 -0.04 6.84
C PHE A 78 3.90 -0.99 6.12
N CYS A 79 3.31 -0.56 5.01
CA CYS A 79 2.37 -1.38 4.26
C CYS A 79 3.07 -2.57 3.57
N GLY A 80 4.34 -2.41 3.23
CA GLY A 80 5.21 -3.40 2.61
C GLY A 80 5.52 -4.61 3.50
N ALA A 81 5.31 -4.52 4.81
CA ALA A 81 5.35 -5.69 5.69
C ALA A 81 4.44 -6.83 5.20
N CYS A 82 3.31 -6.48 4.58
CA CYS A 82 2.39 -7.42 3.94
C CYS A 82 2.39 -7.32 2.40
N HIS A 83 2.42 -6.09 1.87
CA HIS A 83 2.33 -5.81 0.43
C HIS A 83 3.68 -5.85 -0.30
N ARG A 84 4.74 -6.24 0.41
CA ARG A 84 6.14 -6.43 -0.02
C ARG A 84 6.83 -5.17 -0.54
N THR A 85 8.00 -4.92 0.01
CA THR A 85 8.92 -3.85 -0.37
C THR A 85 9.78 -4.24 -1.57
N SER A 86 10.54 -3.27 -2.10
CA SER A 86 11.58 -3.55 -3.10
C SER A 86 12.65 -4.53 -2.62
N LEU A 87 12.96 -4.53 -1.32
CA LEU A 87 13.93 -5.46 -0.75
C LEU A 87 13.35 -6.89 -0.78
N ASP A 88 12.10 -7.07 -0.35
CA ASP A 88 11.42 -8.37 -0.39
C ASP A 88 11.41 -8.95 -1.81
N THR A 89 11.03 -8.16 -2.82
CA THR A 89 10.95 -8.63 -4.21
C THR A 89 12.31 -9.03 -4.76
N THR A 90 13.36 -8.31 -4.37
CA THR A 90 14.75 -8.60 -4.76
C THR A 90 15.24 -9.89 -4.14
N GLU A 91 15.05 -10.06 -2.82
CA GLU A 91 15.46 -11.26 -2.10
C GLU A 91 14.72 -12.51 -2.60
N MET A 92 13.42 -12.38 -2.90
CA MET A 92 12.62 -13.45 -3.49
C MET A 92 12.93 -13.71 -4.97
N ARG A 93 13.75 -12.86 -5.61
CA ARG A 93 14.10 -12.91 -7.05
C ARG A 93 12.86 -12.92 -7.95
N LEU A 94 11.86 -12.13 -7.59
CA LEU A 94 10.60 -12.05 -8.33
C LEU A 94 10.71 -11.00 -9.44
N SER A 95 10.33 -11.39 -10.66
CA SER A 95 10.36 -10.55 -11.85
C SER A 95 9.21 -10.89 -12.81
N GLY A 96 9.07 -10.07 -13.85
CA GLY A 96 7.96 -10.08 -14.76
C GLY A 96 6.64 -9.80 -14.06
N VAL A 97 5.56 -10.28 -14.66
CA VAL A 97 4.20 -10.08 -14.16
C VAL A 97 3.99 -10.55 -12.71
N LEU A 98 4.88 -11.39 -12.16
CA LEU A 98 4.74 -11.90 -10.80
C LEU A 98 4.88 -10.83 -9.71
N ASN A 99 5.64 -9.76 -9.95
CA ASN A 99 5.86 -8.72 -8.95
C ASN A 99 4.74 -7.66 -8.92
N ILE A 100 3.82 -7.70 -9.89
CA ILE A 100 2.70 -6.74 -9.97
C ILE A 100 1.77 -6.82 -8.75
N ARG A 101 1.72 -7.99 -8.11
CA ARG A 101 0.94 -8.25 -6.89
C ARG A 101 1.47 -7.54 -5.64
N PHE A 102 2.56 -6.79 -5.77
CA PHE A 102 3.20 -6.06 -4.68
C PHE A 102 3.06 -4.54 -4.88
N PRO A 103 1.95 -3.95 -4.41
CA PRO A 103 1.66 -2.53 -4.55
C PRO A 103 2.78 -1.60 -4.06
N ALA A 104 3.41 -1.95 -2.93
CA ALA A 104 4.47 -1.15 -2.33
C ALA A 104 5.69 -1.06 -3.25
N TYR A 105 6.19 -2.19 -3.74
CA TYR A 105 7.24 -2.25 -4.75
C TYR A 105 6.87 -1.47 -6.03
N ARG A 106 5.69 -1.74 -6.61
CA ARG A 106 5.29 -1.14 -7.90
C ARG A 106 5.07 0.37 -7.78
N LEU A 107 4.55 0.87 -6.65
CA LEU A 107 4.39 2.30 -6.41
C LEU A 107 5.73 3.03 -6.43
N GLN A 108 6.79 2.44 -5.86
CA GLN A 108 8.13 3.02 -5.87
C GLN A 108 8.72 3.19 -7.28
N ALA A 109 8.23 2.43 -8.26
CA ALA A 109 8.64 2.53 -9.67
C ALA A 109 7.91 3.66 -10.44
N SER A 110 6.99 4.39 -9.79
CA SER A 110 6.22 5.47 -10.42
C SER A 110 7.04 6.75 -10.56
N ARG A 111 6.79 7.53 -11.61
CA ARG A 111 7.49 8.83 -11.80
C ARG A 111 7.20 9.86 -10.71
N CYS A 112 6.05 9.73 -10.04
CA CYS A 112 5.64 10.58 -8.93
C CYS A 112 6.23 10.15 -7.57
N TRP A 113 7.08 9.12 -7.55
CA TRP A 113 7.79 8.66 -6.35
C TRP A 113 9.18 9.31 -6.19
N GLY A 114 9.68 9.35 -4.96
CA GLY A 114 11.05 9.77 -4.64
C GLY A 114 11.22 11.28 -4.53
N SER A 115 12.48 11.74 -4.54
CA SER A 115 12.83 13.16 -4.33
C SER A 115 12.32 14.11 -5.42
N ALA A 116 12.07 13.59 -6.62
CA ALA A 116 11.46 14.34 -7.73
C ALA A 116 9.92 14.17 -7.77
N GLY A 117 9.36 13.42 -6.81
CA GLY A 117 7.96 13.07 -6.71
C GLY A 117 7.13 14.04 -5.85
N ASP A 118 5.91 13.63 -5.52
CA ASP A 118 5.01 14.39 -4.65
C ASP A 118 5.01 13.79 -3.23
N PRO A 119 5.26 14.58 -2.17
CA PRO A 119 5.32 14.08 -0.79
C PRO A 119 3.97 13.55 -0.27
N ARG A 120 2.86 13.82 -0.98
CA ARG A 120 1.54 13.31 -0.63
C ARG A 120 1.33 11.86 -1.08
N LEU A 121 2.24 11.27 -1.85
CA LEU A 121 2.07 9.93 -2.45
C LEU A 121 2.25 8.80 -1.41
N THR A 122 1.21 8.55 -0.62
CA THR A 122 1.13 7.42 0.32
C THR A 122 0.05 6.43 -0.11
N CYS A 123 0.02 5.23 0.46
CA CYS A 123 -1.04 4.25 0.18
C CYS A 123 -2.43 4.83 0.51
N MET A 124 -2.50 5.64 1.57
CA MET A 124 -3.71 6.27 2.08
C MET A 124 -4.16 7.49 1.29
N ALA A 125 -3.32 8.04 0.42
CA ALA A 125 -3.73 9.08 -0.52
C ALA A 125 -4.79 8.56 -1.51
N CYS A 126 -4.83 7.25 -1.73
CA CYS A 126 -5.76 6.57 -2.64
C CYS A 126 -6.76 5.68 -1.91
N HIS A 127 -6.32 4.91 -0.91
CA HIS A 127 -7.14 3.90 -0.24
C HIS A 127 -7.51 4.30 1.18
N ASN A 128 -8.76 4.01 1.57
CA ASN A 128 -9.16 4.07 2.98
C ASN A 128 -9.09 2.64 3.56
N PRO A 129 -8.16 2.36 4.49
CA PRO A 129 -7.97 1.01 5.04
C PRO A 129 -9.10 0.56 5.99
N HIS A 130 -10.02 1.46 6.37
CA HIS A 130 -11.15 1.14 7.26
C HIS A 130 -12.42 0.70 6.52
N VAL A 131 -12.39 0.66 5.19
CA VAL A 131 -13.54 0.25 4.38
C VAL A 131 -13.11 -0.88 3.42
N PRO A 132 -14.07 -1.69 2.93
CA PRO A 132 -13.77 -2.66 1.90
C PRO A 132 -13.08 -2.02 0.69
N LEU A 133 -12.20 -2.78 0.04
CA LEU A 133 -11.49 -2.32 -1.14
C LEU A 133 -12.49 -1.88 -2.22
N VAL A 134 -12.35 -0.63 -2.66
CA VAL A 134 -13.08 -0.11 -3.81
C VAL A 134 -12.44 -0.65 -5.08
N THR A 135 -13.25 -1.23 -5.98
CA THR A 135 -12.75 -1.88 -7.20
C THR A 135 -13.13 -1.13 -8.49
N THR A 136 -13.92 -0.07 -8.37
CA THR A 136 -14.38 0.76 -9.49
C THR A 136 -13.35 1.86 -9.80
N SER A 137 -12.91 1.92 -11.05
CA SER A 137 -11.89 2.86 -11.53
C SER A 137 -12.28 4.34 -11.35
N THR A 138 -13.49 4.76 -11.74
CA THR A 138 -13.96 6.15 -11.51
C THR A 138 -13.85 6.63 -10.06
N SER A 139 -13.90 5.73 -9.08
CA SER A 139 -13.83 6.12 -7.67
C SER A 139 -12.47 6.71 -7.28
N TYR A 140 -11.43 6.40 -8.07
CA TYR A 140 -10.06 6.85 -7.87
C TYR A 140 -9.70 8.12 -8.66
N ASP A 141 -10.53 8.55 -9.60
CA ASP A 141 -10.24 9.71 -10.45
C ASP A 141 -9.94 10.97 -9.62
N LYS A 142 -10.70 11.17 -8.53
CA LYS A 142 -10.49 12.30 -7.60
C LYS A 142 -9.11 12.25 -6.92
N ASN A 143 -8.57 11.06 -6.68
CA ASN A 143 -7.26 10.89 -6.05
C ASN A 143 -6.17 11.29 -7.04
N CYS A 144 -6.30 10.90 -8.31
CA CYS A 144 -5.41 11.36 -9.38
C CYS A 144 -5.49 12.89 -9.56
N LEU A 145 -6.70 13.44 -9.55
CA LEU A 145 -6.97 14.87 -9.68
C LEU A 145 -6.53 15.70 -8.46
N GLY A 146 -6.16 15.07 -7.33
CA GLY A 146 -5.52 15.77 -6.22
C GLY A 146 -4.11 16.28 -6.55
N CYS A 147 -3.47 15.70 -7.56
CA CYS A 147 -2.15 16.12 -8.03
C CYS A 147 -2.17 16.55 -9.51
N HIS A 148 -3.08 16.02 -10.32
CA HIS A 148 -3.18 16.32 -11.74
C HIS A 148 -4.23 17.40 -12.02
N VAL A 149 -3.85 18.43 -12.77
CA VAL A 149 -4.81 19.44 -13.22
C VAL A 149 -5.83 18.87 -14.21
N SER A 150 -7.01 19.46 -14.27
CA SER A 150 -8.06 19.18 -15.25
C SER A 150 -8.89 20.46 -15.46
N PRO A 151 -9.44 20.73 -16.67
CA PRO A 151 -9.30 19.98 -17.93
C PRO A 151 -7.92 20.16 -18.61
N ALA A 152 -7.74 19.61 -19.82
CA ALA A 152 -6.48 19.61 -20.59
C ALA A 152 -5.81 20.99 -20.79
N ALA A 153 -6.60 22.07 -20.79
CA ALA A 153 -6.10 23.44 -20.93
C ALA A 153 -5.50 24.02 -19.64
N SER A 154 -5.74 23.38 -18.49
CA SER A 154 -5.24 23.84 -17.19
C SER A 154 -3.73 23.69 -17.08
N LYS A 155 -3.08 24.69 -16.47
CA LYS A 155 -1.63 24.69 -16.24
C LYS A 155 -1.32 24.12 -14.85
N PRO A 156 -0.27 23.29 -14.71
CA PRO A 156 0.20 22.82 -13.41
C PRO A 156 0.50 23.95 -12.43
N SER A 157 0.33 23.68 -11.15
CA SER A 157 0.63 24.57 -10.02
C SER A 157 1.37 23.80 -8.93
N PRO A 158 1.93 24.46 -7.91
CA PRO A 158 2.54 23.75 -6.78
C PRO A 158 1.60 22.75 -6.08
N ASP A 159 0.31 23.07 -5.96
CA ASP A 159 -0.68 22.17 -5.34
C ASP A 159 -1.11 21.02 -6.27
N HIS A 160 -1.02 21.24 -7.59
CA HIS A 160 -1.39 20.27 -8.63
C HIS A 160 -0.26 20.21 -9.69
N PRO A 161 0.88 19.56 -9.38
CA PRO A 161 2.05 19.56 -10.24
C PRO A 161 1.91 18.66 -11.48
N GLY A 162 0.97 17.72 -11.46
CA GLY A 162 0.68 16.80 -12.54
C GLY A 162 -0.04 17.48 -13.70
N LYS A 163 0.38 17.19 -14.93
CA LYS A 163 -0.31 17.66 -16.14
C LYS A 163 -1.65 16.98 -16.32
N ALA A 164 -2.60 17.67 -16.93
CA ALA A 164 -3.85 17.07 -17.35
C ALA A 164 -3.65 15.94 -18.35
N CYS A 165 -4.51 14.93 -18.27
CA CYS A 165 -4.55 13.88 -19.27
C CYS A 165 -5.12 14.46 -20.60
N PRO A 166 -4.43 14.26 -21.73
CA PRO A 166 -4.86 14.82 -23.01
C PRO A 166 -6.01 14.04 -23.66
N ILE A 167 -6.29 12.81 -23.22
CA ILE A 167 -7.21 11.88 -23.89
C ILE A 167 -8.44 11.51 -23.08
N ALA A 168 -8.44 11.75 -21.77
CA ALA A 168 -9.53 11.36 -20.87
C ALA A 168 -9.61 12.30 -19.66
N GLN A 169 -10.82 12.41 -19.08
CA GLN A 169 -11.06 13.16 -17.84
C GLN A 169 -11.51 12.27 -16.67
N LYS A 170 -11.74 10.98 -16.94
CA LYS A 170 -12.22 9.97 -16.01
C LYS A 170 -11.61 8.62 -16.37
N GLU A 171 -11.78 7.63 -15.51
CA GLU A 171 -11.24 6.27 -15.69
C GLU A 171 -9.71 6.26 -15.79
N CYS A 172 -9.04 7.06 -14.95
CA CYS A 172 -7.59 7.25 -15.00
C CYS A 172 -6.84 5.93 -14.89
N THR A 173 -7.30 5.03 -14.00
CA THR A 173 -6.64 3.74 -13.75
C THR A 173 -6.70 2.78 -14.94
N GLY A 174 -7.63 2.97 -15.89
CA GLY A 174 -7.75 2.12 -17.08
C GLY A 174 -6.48 2.08 -17.95
N CYS A 175 -5.79 3.22 -18.08
CA CYS A 175 -4.50 3.28 -18.80
C CYS A 175 -3.32 3.51 -17.86
N HIS A 176 -3.52 4.13 -16.69
CA HIS A 176 -2.40 4.47 -15.81
C HIS A 176 -2.03 3.40 -14.78
N MET A 177 -2.96 2.50 -14.49
CA MET A 177 -2.81 1.41 -13.51
C MET A 177 -3.60 0.19 -14.00
N PRO A 178 -3.30 -0.33 -15.20
CA PRO A 178 -4.08 -1.42 -15.77
C PRO A 178 -3.96 -2.70 -14.93
N LYS A 179 -4.94 -3.59 -15.11
CA LYS A 179 -4.92 -4.92 -14.51
C LYS A 179 -4.22 -5.91 -15.43
N TYR A 180 -3.47 -6.83 -14.82
CA TYR A 180 -2.86 -7.95 -15.51
C TYR A 180 -3.19 -9.25 -14.78
N GLU A 181 -3.47 -10.29 -15.55
CA GLU A 181 -3.68 -11.63 -15.04
C GLU A 181 -2.33 -12.29 -14.71
N ILE A 182 -2.22 -12.84 -13.51
CA ILE A 182 -1.17 -13.81 -13.19
C ILE A 182 -1.78 -15.21 -13.32
N LYS A 183 -1.48 -15.90 -14.41
CA LYS A 183 -2.09 -17.20 -14.76
C LYS A 183 -1.95 -18.24 -13.66
N GLU A 184 -0.79 -18.28 -13.00
CA GLU A 184 -0.50 -19.20 -11.91
C GLU A 184 -1.34 -18.95 -10.66
N MET A 185 -1.91 -17.73 -10.52
CA MET A 185 -2.71 -17.30 -9.36
C MET A 185 -4.20 -17.22 -9.66
N HIS A 186 -4.62 -17.34 -10.92
CA HIS A 186 -6.02 -17.22 -11.36
C HIS A 186 -6.69 -15.92 -10.88
N ALA A 187 -5.94 -14.81 -10.86
CA ALA A 187 -6.40 -13.52 -10.38
C ALA A 187 -5.78 -12.36 -11.16
N ASP A 188 -6.57 -11.29 -11.30
CA ASP A 188 -6.13 -10.02 -11.84
C ASP A 188 -5.55 -9.12 -10.74
N PHE A 189 -4.43 -8.49 -11.05
CA PHE A 189 -3.78 -7.54 -10.16
C PHE A 189 -3.62 -6.19 -10.85
N THR A 190 -3.98 -5.12 -10.14
CA THR A 190 -3.78 -3.74 -10.58
C THR A 190 -2.31 -3.37 -10.46
N ASP A 191 -1.71 -2.88 -11.56
CA ASP A 191 -0.36 -2.32 -11.49
C ASP A 191 -0.36 -1.03 -10.68
N HIS A 192 0.43 -0.99 -9.61
CA HIS A 192 0.61 0.23 -8.83
C HIS A 192 1.76 1.11 -9.34
N LYS A 193 2.43 0.72 -10.42
CA LYS A 193 3.33 1.59 -11.18
C LYS A 193 2.49 2.56 -12.01
N ILE A 194 2.30 3.76 -11.48
CA ILE A 194 1.57 4.84 -12.13
C ILE A 194 2.42 5.38 -13.28
N ALA A 195 2.11 4.93 -14.48
CA ALA A 195 2.77 5.29 -15.73
C ALA A 195 1.73 5.36 -16.85
N ILE A 196 2.10 5.73 -18.08
CA ILE A 196 1.19 5.61 -19.21
C ILE A 196 1.41 4.23 -19.81
N HIS A 197 0.43 3.33 -19.68
CA HIS A 197 0.44 2.01 -20.30
C HIS A 197 -0.47 2.01 -21.53
N ARG A 198 -0.09 1.27 -22.57
CA ARG A 198 -0.93 1.09 -23.74
C ARG A 198 -1.70 -0.22 -23.61
N LEU A 199 -3.02 -0.14 -23.79
CA LEU A 199 -3.88 -1.31 -23.72
C LEU A 199 -3.48 -2.34 -24.77
N GLY A 200 -3.34 -3.60 -24.35
CA GLY A 200 -2.94 -4.71 -25.21
C GLY A 200 -1.43 -4.87 -25.42
N GLU A 201 -0.59 -3.97 -24.89
CA GLU A 201 0.84 -4.22 -24.83
C GLU A 201 1.20 -5.22 -23.70
N PRO A 202 2.25 -6.04 -23.87
CA PRO A 202 2.72 -6.92 -22.81
C PRO A 202 3.10 -6.15 -21.54
N PHE A 203 3.00 -6.81 -20.39
CA PHE A 203 3.49 -6.28 -19.12
C PHE A 203 4.97 -5.84 -19.24
N THR A 204 5.28 -4.68 -18.69
CA THR A 204 6.65 -4.15 -18.60
C THR A 204 7.01 -3.83 -17.16
N GLU A 205 8.24 -4.16 -16.79
CA GLU A 205 8.81 -3.84 -15.48
C GLU A 205 8.91 -2.34 -15.24
#